data_AF-A0AAD8AI78-F1
#
_entry.id   AF-A0AAD8AI78-F1
#
_cell.length_a   1.000
_cell.length_b   1.000
_cell.length_c   1.000
_cell.angle_alpha   90.00
_cell.angle_beta   90.00
_cell.angle_gamma   90.00
#
_symmetry.space_group_name_H-M   'P 1'
#
loop_
_entity.id
_entity.type
_entity.pdbx_description
1 polymer ?
#
loop_
_entity_poly.entity_id
_entity_poly.type
_entity_poly.pdbx_seq_one_letter_code
_entity_poly.pdbx_strand_id
1 'polypeptide(L)'
;MADTVNELDMDVGENAADIITSTEEELAKLKKSSGNQLYKVKKYQQALPYYTEAIELCPDSASYYGNRAACYMMLHQYLEALEDARKSVALDNTFIKGYIRIAKCSLALGDLTSADNAISAVKDLNPENTAILPEVQKLAVVKRFEEEGDKAYQKQDYRK
;
A
#
# COMPACT_ATOMS: atom_id res chain seq x y z
N MET A 1 60.84 -35.75 -1.79
CA MET A 1 59.41 -36.07 -1.57
C MET A 1 58.70 -34.75 -1.44
N ALA A 2 58.11 -34.29 -2.54
CA ALA A 2 57.30 -33.09 -2.58
C ALA A 2 55.85 -33.57 -2.53
N ASP A 3 55.21 -33.43 -1.37
CA ASP A 3 53.76 -33.59 -1.27
C ASP A 3 53.14 -32.19 -1.30
N THR A 4 52.49 -31.97 -2.43
CA THR A 4 51.70 -30.83 -2.85
C THR A 4 50.61 -30.49 -1.83
N VAL A 5 50.64 -29.22 -1.39
CA VAL A 5 49.47 -28.44 -0.97
C VAL A 5 48.37 -28.61 -2.01
N ASN A 6 47.20 -29.10 -1.58
CA ASN A 6 45.96 -29.00 -2.33
C ASN A 6 44.98 -28.23 -1.45
N GLU A 7 45.16 -26.91 -1.44
CA GLU A 7 44.18 -25.97 -0.88
C GLU A 7 42.95 -26.03 -1.80
N LEU A 8 41.86 -26.60 -1.28
CA LEU A 8 40.55 -26.50 -1.88
C LEU A 8 40.05 -25.07 -1.68
N ASP A 9 40.36 -24.20 -2.62
CA ASP A 9 39.70 -22.91 -2.78
C ASP A 9 38.23 -23.16 -3.18
N MET A 10 37.38 -23.34 -2.17
CA MET A 10 35.94 -23.22 -2.33
C MET A 10 35.64 -21.73 -2.51
N ASP A 11 35.40 -21.33 -3.74
CA ASP A 11 34.92 -20.01 -4.10
C ASP A 11 33.51 -19.78 -3.50
N VAL A 12 33.47 -19.16 -2.31
CA VAL A 12 32.23 -18.74 -1.62
C VAL A 12 31.81 -17.33 -2.05
N GLY A 13 32.47 -16.73 -3.06
CA GLY A 13 32.38 -15.30 -3.37
C GLY A 13 31.03 -14.85 -3.95
N GLU A 14 30.39 -15.66 -4.80
CA GLU A 14 29.15 -15.24 -5.50
C GLU A 14 27.86 -15.75 -4.82
N ASN A 15 27.93 -16.78 -3.99
CA ASN A 15 26.73 -17.47 -3.47
C ASN A 15 26.27 -16.93 -2.09
N ALA A 16 27.15 -16.30 -1.32
CA ALA A 16 26.81 -15.84 0.04
C ALA A 16 25.83 -14.66 0.04
N ALA A 17 25.97 -13.72 -0.90
CA ALA A 17 25.08 -12.57 -1.03
C ALA A 17 23.66 -13.00 -1.41
N ASP A 18 23.53 -13.89 -2.40
CA ASP A 18 22.23 -14.42 -2.85
C ASP A 18 21.54 -15.28 -1.77
N ILE A 19 22.31 -16.02 -0.98
CA ILE A 19 21.78 -16.76 0.17
C ILE A 19 21.30 -15.79 1.25
N ILE A 20 22.06 -14.74 1.56
CA ILE A 20 21.68 -13.74 2.58
C ILE A 20 20.42 -12.98 2.15
N THR A 21 20.35 -12.48 0.91
CA THR A 21 19.17 -11.79 0.39
C THR A 21 17.94 -12.71 0.38
N SER A 22 18.12 -13.98 -0.03
CA SER A 22 17.05 -14.98 0.05
C SER A 22 16.56 -15.20 1.48
N THR A 23 17.45 -15.19 2.47
CA THR A 23 17.04 -15.31 3.88
C THR A 23 16.31 -14.07 4.42
N GLU A 24 16.71 -12.86 4.00
CA GLU A 24 16.02 -11.62 4.35
C GLU A 24 14.62 -11.54 3.74
N GLU A 25 14.46 -11.96 2.48
CA GLU A 25 13.17 -12.05 1.81
C GLU A 25 12.20 -13.01 2.52
N GLU A 26 12.68 -14.20 2.91
CA GLU A 26 11.87 -15.17 3.63
C GLU A 26 11.48 -14.65 5.03
N LEU A 27 12.41 -14.00 5.73
CA LEU A 27 12.10 -13.36 7.00
C LEU A 27 11.07 -12.24 6.83
N ALA A 28 11.19 -11.40 5.81
CA ALA A 28 10.25 -10.34 5.52
C ALA A 28 8.85 -10.89 5.20
N LYS A 29 8.77 -12.00 4.44
CA LYS A 29 7.51 -12.70 4.17
C LYS A 29 6.87 -13.22 5.46
N LEU A 30 7.65 -13.76 6.39
CA LEU A 30 7.19 -14.20 7.70
C LEU A 30 6.64 -13.02 8.52
N LYS A 31 7.38 -11.91 8.59
CA LYS A 31 6.94 -10.68 9.28
C LYS A 31 5.62 -10.16 8.71
N LYS A 32 5.51 -10.06 7.38
CA LYS A 32 4.23 -9.74 6.70
C LYS A 32 3.12 -10.71 7.12
N SER A 33 3.39 -12.01 7.18
CA SER A 33 2.39 -13.01 7.57
C SER A 33 1.90 -12.80 9.01
N SER A 34 2.79 -12.54 9.96
CA SER A 34 2.45 -12.20 11.34
C SER A 34 1.60 -10.91 11.41
N GLY A 35 1.98 -9.88 10.67
CA GLY A 35 1.18 -8.65 10.53
C GLY A 35 -0.22 -8.94 9.98
N ASN A 36 -0.34 -9.80 8.97
CA ASN A 36 -1.62 -10.20 8.38
C ASN A 36 -2.51 -10.95 9.38
N GLN A 37 -1.93 -11.82 10.21
CA GLN A 37 -2.68 -12.53 11.25
C GLN A 37 -3.27 -11.56 12.27
N LEU A 38 -2.47 -10.59 12.74
CA LEU A 38 -2.92 -9.54 13.66
C LEU A 38 -3.98 -8.64 13.02
N TYR A 39 -3.81 -8.31 11.74
CA TYR A 39 -4.81 -7.56 10.97
C TYR A 39 -6.15 -8.29 10.92
N LYS A 40 -6.16 -9.60 10.65
CA LYS A 40 -7.39 -10.41 10.60
C LYS A 40 -8.15 -10.42 11.93
N VAL A 41 -7.44 -10.39 13.06
CA VAL A 41 -8.04 -10.28 14.40
C VAL A 41 -8.22 -8.83 14.87
N LYS A 42 -8.17 -7.87 13.94
CA LYS A 42 -8.39 -6.43 14.16
C LYS A 42 -7.41 -5.76 15.13
N LYS A 43 -6.24 -6.35 15.36
CA LYS A 43 -5.16 -5.80 16.19
C LYS A 43 -4.21 -4.94 15.34
N TYR A 44 -4.74 -3.86 14.77
CA TYR A 44 -4.02 -3.05 13.77
C TYR A 44 -2.75 -2.38 14.33
N GLN A 45 -2.82 -1.82 15.54
CA GLN A 45 -1.67 -1.20 16.20
C GLN A 45 -0.53 -2.21 16.41
N GLN A 46 -0.86 -3.45 16.76
CA GLN A 46 0.14 -4.51 16.95
C GLN A 46 0.68 -5.06 15.63
N ALA A 47 -0.06 -4.90 14.52
CA ALA A 47 0.37 -5.34 13.20
C ALA A 47 1.38 -4.38 12.54
N LEU A 48 1.33 -3.08 12.85
CA LEU A 48 2.24 -2.07 12.31
C LEU A 48 3.74 -2.40 12.44
N PRO A 49 4.28 -2.83 13.60
CA PRO A 49 5.70 -3.15 13.73
C PRO A 49 6.11 -4.28 12.79
N TYR A 50 5.29 -5.31 12.62
CA TYR A 50 5.60 -6.42 11.71
C TYR A 50 5.71 -5.99 10.25
N TYR A 51 4.87 -5.08 9.78
CA TYR A 51 5.04 -4.54 8.42
C TYR A 51 6.23 -3.60 8.31
N THR A 52 6.56 -2.87 9.38
CA THR A 52 7.74 -2.00 9.40
C THR A 52 9.02 -2.83 9.34
N GLU A 53 9.13 -3.89 10.14
CA GLU A 53 10.25 -4.85 10.07
C GLU A 53 10.32 -5.52 8.69
N ALA A 54 9.19 -5.86 8.07
CA ALA A 54 9.18 -6.41 6.70
C ALA A 54 9.70 -5.40 5.65
N ILE A 55 9.42 -4.10 5.84
CA ILE A 55 9.90 -3.02 4.97
C ILE A 55 11.40 -2.78 5.19
N GLU A 56 11.88 -2.84 6.43
CA GLU A 56 13.31 -2.70 6.75
C GLU A 56 14.14 -3.81 6.10
N LEU A 57 13.61 -5.04 6.07
CA LEU A 57 14.24 -6.19 5.43
C LEU A 57 14.15 -6.14 3.89
N CYS A 58 12.99 -5.76 3.34
CA CYS A 58 12.82 -5.62 1.90
C CYS A 58 12.05 -4.34 1.55
N PRO A 59 12.74 -3.23 1.30
CA PRO A 59 12.12 -1.92 1.12
C PRO A 59 11.41 -1.75 -0.22
N ASP A 60 11.56 -2.68 -1.16
CA ASP A 60 11.01 -2.61 -2.51
C ASP A 60 9.74 -3.45 -2.71
N SER A 61 9.21 -4.06 -1.64
CA SER A 61 7.96 -4.83 -1.71
C SER A 61 6.73 -3.92 -1.57
N ALA A 62 6.06 -3.67 -2.69
CA ALA A 62 4.80 -2.91 -2.74
C ALA A 62 3.75 -3.44 -1.75
N SER A 63 3.68 -4.76 -1.57
CA SER A 63 2.68 -5.40 -0.71
C SER A 63 2.82 -5.02 0.77
N TYR A 64 4.04 -4.73 1.24
CA TYR A 64 4.28 -4.42 2.65
C TYR A 64 3.77 -3.03 3.01
N TYR A 65 4.12 -2.02 2.22
CA TYR A 65 3.55 -0.67 2.35
C TYR A 65 2.04 -0.69 2.21
N GLY A 66 1.51 -1.43 1.23
CA GLY A 66 0.07 -1.56 1.07
C GLY A 66 -0.62 -2.11 2.34
N ASN A 67 -0.06 -3.15 2.95
CA ASN A 67 -0.66 -3.74 4.16
C ASN A 67 -0.50 -2.84 5.38
N ARG A 68 0.62 -2.11 5.51
CA ARG A 68 0.80 -1.10 6.56
C ARG A 68 -0.17 0.08 6.39
N ALA A 69 -0.38 0.57 5.17
CA ALA A 69 -1.43 1.53 4.85
C ALA A 69 -2.81 1.04 5.29
N ALA A 70 -3.14 -0.24 5.09
CA ALA A 70 -4.40 -0.80 5.56
C ALA A 70 -4.54 -0.72 7.08
N CYS A 71 -3.48 -0.96 7.85
CA CYS A 71 -3.49 -0.76 9.30
C CYS A 71 -3.74 0.69 9.66
N TYR A 72 -3.01 1.63 9.05
CA TYR A 72 -3.17 3.06 9.31
C TYR A 72 -4.60 3.54 9.01
N MET A 73 -5.21 3.07 7.92
CA MET A 73 -6.62 3.37 7.62
C MET A 73 -7.57 2.90 8.73
N MET A 74 -7.35 1.69 9.25
CA MET A 74 -8.18 1.15 10.32
C MET A 74 -7.96 1.84 11.68
N LEU A 75 -6.85 2.58 11.82
CA LEU A 75 -6.54 3.45 12.94
C LEU A 75 -6.92 4.92 12.68
N HIS A 76 -7.57 5.20 11.54
CA HIS A 76 -7.95 6.55 11.09
C HIS A 76 -6.77 7.51 10.87
N GLN A 77 -5.57 6.96 10.67
CA GLN A 77 -4.34 7.68 10.32
C GLN A 77 -4.23 7.80 8.80
N TYR A 78 -5.09 8.63 8.21
CA TYR A 78 -5.27 8.65 6.75
C TYR A 78 -4.10 9.30 5.99
N LEU A 79 -3.31 10.16 6.62
CA LEU A 79 -2.14 10.79 6.00
C LEU A 79 -1.02 9.76 5.82
N GLU A 80 -0.69 9.04 6.89
CA GLU A 80 0.31 7.96 6.92
C GLU A 80 -0.12 6.81 6.00
N ALA A 81 -1.42 6.48 6.00
CA ALA A 81 -1.97 5.49 5.08
C ALA A 81 -1.82 5.90 3.61
N LEU A 82 -2.05 7.18 3.29
CA LEU A 82 -1.92 7.68 1.92
C LEU A 82 -0.46 7.67 1.46
N GLU A 83 0.48 8.03 2.33
CA GLU A 83 1.91 7.99 2.04
C GLU A 83 2.36 6.56 1.69
N ASP A 84 2.03 5.58 2.55
CA ASP A 84 2.35 4.18 2.31
C ASP A 84 1.65 3.64 1.05
N ALA A 85 0.39 4.02 0.81
CA ALA A 85 -0.33 3.58 -0.38
C ALA A 85 0.28 4.15 -1.67
N ARG A 86 0.77 5.40 -1.65
CA ARG A 86 1.52 6.01 -2.76
C ARG A 86 2.86 5.32 -2.99
N LYS A 87 3.60 5.02 -1.92
CA LYS A 87 4.86 4.26 -2.03
C LYS A 87 4.62 2.86 -2.60
N SER A 88 3.55 2.20 -2.17
CA SER A 88 3.12 0.90 -2.67
C SER A 88 2.91 0.89 -4.20
N VAL A 89 2.14 1.84 -4.74
CA VAL A 89 1.91 1.93 -6.20
C VAL A 89 3.10 2.44 -6.98
N ALA A 90 4.00 3.20 -6.36
CA ALA A 90 5.25 3.63 -6.98
C ALA A 90 6.22 2.44 -7.17
N LEU A 91 6.18 1.46 -6.26
CA LEU A 91 6.96 0.22 -6.37
C LEU A 91 6.33 -0.78 -7.34
N ASP A 92 5.01 -0.91 -7.32
CA ASP A 92 4.26 -1.77 -8.25
C ASP A 92 2.99 -1.04 -8.74
N ASN A 93 3.07 -0.52 -9.96
CA ASN A 93 1.96 0.20 -10.61
C ASN A 93 0.82 -0.73 -11.05
N THR A 94 0.94 -2.04 -10.88
CA THR A 94 -0.13 -3.02 -11.10
C THR A 94 -0.82 -3.43 -9.82
N PHE A 95 -0.35 -2.95 -8.66
CA PHE A 95 -0.90 -3.31 -7.36
C PHE A 95 -2.22 -2.59 -7.07
N ILE A 96 -3.33 -3.15 -7.58
CA ILE A 96 -4.70 -2.59 -7.47
C ILE A 96 -5.08 -2.23 -6.03
N LYS A 97 -4.69 -3.04 -5.04
CA LYS A 97 -5.00 -2.76 -3.62
C LYS A 97 -4.33 -1.47 -3.12
N GLY A 98 -3.20 -1.06 -3.69
CA GLY A 98 -2.55 0.23 -3.42
C GLY A 98 -3.43 1.39 -3.88
N TYR A 99 -3.88 1.36 -5.14
CA TYR A 99 -4.78 2.39 -5.69
C TYR A 99 -6.13 2.47 -4.95
N ILE A 100 -6.74 1.33 -4.59
CA ILE A 100 -7.96 1.32 -3.76
C ILE A 100 -7.72 2.05 -2.43
N ARG A 101 -6.55 1.86 -1.79
CA ARG A 101 -6.21 2.54 -0.53
C ARG A 101 -5.99 4.04 -0.75
N ILE A 102 -5.34 4.45 -1.84
CA ILE A 102 -5.21 5.87 -2.23
C ILE A 102 -6.60 6.48 -2.36
N ALA A 103 -7.50 5.88 -3.14
CA ALA A 103 -8.86 6.38 -3.33
C ALA A 103 -9.60 6.56 -2.01
N LYS A 104 -9.54 5.56 -1.12
CA LYS A 104 -10.17 5.61 0.21
C LYS A 104 -9.60 6.72 1.09
N CYS A 105 -8.28 6.85 1.16
CA CYS A 105 -7.62 7.86 1.99
C CYS A 105 -7.86 9.27 1.45
N SER A 106 -7.74 9.45 0.13
CA SER A 106 -8.01 10.73 -0.54
C SER A 106 -9.45 11.18 -0.32
N LEU A 107 -10.44 10.28 -0.42
CA LEU A 107 -11.84 10.59 -0.08
C LEU A 107 -12.04 10.92 1.40
N ALA A 108 -11.29 10.32 2.31
CA ALA A 108 -11.35 10.64 3.74
C ALA A 108 -10.73 12.01 4.05
N LEU A 109 -9.73 12.43 3.27
CA LEU A 109 -9.02 13.70 3.40
C LEU A 109 -9.66 14.84 2.58
N GLY A 110 -10.70 14.56 1.79
CA GLY A 110 -11.35 15.54 0.92
C GLY A 110 -10.61 15.83 -0.39
N ASP A 111 -9.55 15.08 -0.72
CA ASP A 111 -8.83 15.20 -1.99
C ASP A 111 -9.56 14.41 -3.09
N LEU A 112 -10.56 15.04 -3.71
CA LEU A 112 -11.37 14.41 -4.74
C LEU A 112 -10.59 14.16 -6.04
N THR A 113 -9.56 14.96 -6.32
CA THR A 113 -8.75 14.84 -7.54
C THR A 113 -7.89 13.58 -7.47
N SER A 114 -7.16 13.39 -6.37
CA SER A 114 -6.38 12.16 -6.17
C SER A 114 -7.27 10.92 -6.10
N ALA A 115 -8.47 11.04 -5.52
CA ALA A 115 -9.42 9.93 -5.48
C ALA A 115 -9.89 9.51 -6.88
N ASP A 116 -10.25 10.47 -7.73
CA ASP A 116 -10.70 10.22 -9.11
C ASP A 116 -9.60 9.57 -9.97
N ASN A 117 -8.36 10.06 -9.85
CA ASN A 117 -7.20 9.50 -10.53
C ASN A 117 -6.94 8.04 -10.10
N ALA A 118 -6.99 7.76 -8.79
CA ALA A 118 -6.78 6.42 -8.28
C ALA A 118 -7.89 5.45 -8.69
N ILE A 119 -9.15 5.90 -8.70
CA ILE A 119 -10.29 5.13 -9.20
C ILE A 119 -10.13 4.80 -10.68
N SER A 120 -9.69 5.78 -11.48
CA SER A 120 -9.46 5.59 -12.92
C SER A 120 -8.36 4.56 -13.16
N ALA A 121 -7.23 4.67 -12.44
CA ALA A 121 -6.16 3.68 -12.50
C ALA A 121 -6.63 2.25 -12.16
N VAL A 122 -7.52 2.08 -11.16
CA VAL A 122 -8.09 0.75 -10.85
C VAL A 122 -8.90 0.21 -12.02
N LYS A 123 -9.71 1.05 -12.67
CA LYS A 123 -10.53 0.66 -13.83
C LYS A 123 -9.67 0.32 -15.04
N ASP A 124 -8.60 1.08 -15.27
CA ASP A 124 -7.68 0.82 -16.38
C ASP A 124 -6.91 -0.50 -16.20
N LEU A 125 -6.50 -0.80 -14.96
CA LEU A 125 -5.82 -2.06 -14.62
C LEU A 125 -6.79 -3.25 -14.63
N ASN A 126 -8.01 -3.07 -14.13
CA ASN A 126 -9.02 -4.12 -14.06
C ASN A 126 -10.44 -3.52 -14.04
N PRO A 127 -11.11 -3.44 -15.20
CA PRO A 127 -12.46 -2.89 -15.31
C PRO A 127 -13.51 -3.66 -14.50
N GLU A 128 -13.31 -4.97 -14.30
CA GLU A 128 -14.23 -5.85 -13.58
C GLU A 128 -14.02 -5.81 -12.05
N ASN A 129 -13.14 -4.92 -11.56
CA ASN A 129 -12.90 -4.79 -10.14
C ASN A 129 -14.12 -4.18 -9.43
N THR A 130 -14.90 -5.03 -8.76
CA THR A 130 -16.07 -4.59 -7.99
C THR A 130 -15.72 -3.93 -6.65
N ALA A 131 -14.48 -4.11 -6.17
CA ALA A 131 -14.07 -3.64 -4.85
C ALA A 131 -13.91 -2.11 -4.77
N ILE A 132 -13.78 -1.41 -5.91
CA ILE A 132 -13.70 0.07 -5.99
C ILE A 132 -15.07 0.75 -6.12
N LEU A 133 -16.14 -0.01 -6.36
CA LEU A 133 -17.48 0.56 -6.58
C LEU A 133 -18.00 1.44 -5.43
N PRO A 134 -17.77 1.09 -4.14
CA PRO A 134 -18.16 1.97 -3.04
C PRO A 134 -17.48 3.34 -3.10
N GLU A 135 -16.20 3.39 -3.48
CA GLU A 135 -15.43 4.63 -3.62
C GLU A 135 -15.92 5.46 -4.81
N VAL A 136 -16.27 4.81 -5.93
CA VAL A 136 -16.88 5.48 -7.09
C VAL A 136 -18.20 6.15 -6.70
N GLN A 137 -19.07 5.44 -5.99
CA GLN A 137 -20.36 5.97 -5.53
C GLN A 137 -20.15 7.13 -4.56
N LYS A 138 -19.24 6.97 -3.58
CA LYS A 138 -18.91 8.03 -2.62
C LYS A 138 -18.39 9.28 -3.32
N LEU A 139 -17.47 9.13 -4.27
CA LEU A 139 -16.93 10.26 -5.04
C LEU A 139 -18.04 10.99 -5.82
N ALA A 140 -18.92 10.25 -6.48
CA ALA A 140 -20.03 10.84 -7.24
C ALA A 140 -21.00 11.64 -6.35
N VAL A 141 -21.30 11.13 -5.15
CA VAL A 141 -22.14 11.82 -4.17
C VAL A 141 -21.48 13.11 -3.69
N VAL A 142 -20.18 13.08 -3.35
CA VAL A 142 -19.47 14.27 -2.86
C VAL A 142 -19.37 15.33 -3.96
N LYS A 143 -18.99 14.95 -5.19
CA LYS A 143 -18.95 15.88 -6.34
C LYS A 143 -20.30 16.54 -6.59
N ARG A 144 -21.38 15.78 -6.49
CA ARG A 144 -22.74 16.33 -6.64
C ARG A 144 -23.05 17.38 -5.57
N PHE A 145 -22.71 17.14 -4.31
CA PHE A 145 -22.94 18.11 -3.24
C PHE A 145 -22.07 19.36 -3.39
N GLU A 146 -20.83 19.23 -3.85
CA GLU A 146 -19.99 20.39 -4.18
C GLU A 146 -20.63 21.23 -5.30
N GLU A 147 -21.06 20.60 -6.39
CA GLU A 147 -21.73 21.32 -7.48
C GLU A 147 -23.04 22.00 -7.05
N GLU A 148 -23.84 21.34 -6.22
CA GLU A 148 -25.08 21.91 -5.67
C GLU A 148 -24.77 23.08 -4.73
N GLY A 149 -23.73 22.96 -3.89
CA GLY A 149 -23.23 24.02 -3.02
C GLY A 149 -22.74 25.23 -3.81
N ASP A 150 -21.92 25.01 -4.84
CA ASP A 150 -21.40 26.06 -5.71
C ASP A 150 -22.53 26.80 -6.44
N LYS A 151 -23.52 26.07 -6.94
CA LYS A 151 -24.71 26.66 -7.58
C LYS A 151 -25.52 27.49 -6.60
N ALA A 152 -25.71 27.02 -5.37
CA ALA A 152 -26.43 27.77 -4.34
C ALA A 152 -25.68 29.04 -3.93
N TYR A 153 -24.36 28.94 -3.76
CA TYR A 153 -23.47 30.06 -3.45
C TYR A 153 -23.53 31.14 -4.54
N GLN A 154 -23.44 30.74 -5.80
CA GLN A 154 -23.54 31.66 -6.95
C GLN A 154 -24.91 32.37 -7.02
N LYS A 155 -25.97 31.70 -6.59
CA LYS A 155 -27.34 32.26 -6.57
C LYS A 155 -27.62 33.14 -5.35
N GLN A 156 -26.68 33.26 -4.41
CA GLN A 156 -26.90 33.91 -3.10
C GLN A 156 -28.10 33.34 -2.32
N ASP A 157 -28.52 32.12 -2.65
CA ASP A 157 -29.67 31.46 -2.03
C ASP A 157 -29.18 30.62 -0.85
N TYR A 158 -28.81 31.31 0.23
CA TYR A 158 -28.30 30.70 1.46
C TYR A 158 -29.40 30.14 2.37
N ARG A 159 -30.65 30.09 1.92
CA ARG A 159 -31.84 29.84 2.75
C ARG A 159 -32.69 28.68 2.23
N LYS A 160 -32.15 27.46 2.10
CA LYS A 160 -32.98 26.26 2.01
C LYS A 160 -32.36 25.09 2.77
#